data_AF-A0A2H0TGG4-F1
#
_entry.id   AF-A0A2H0TGG4-F1
#
_cell.length_a   1.000
_cell.length_b   1.000
_cell.length_c   1.000
_cell.angle_alpha   90.00
_cell.angle_beta   90.00
_cell.angle_gamma   90.00
#
_symmetry.space_group_name_H-M   'P 1'
#
loop_
_entity.id
_entity.type
_entity.pdbx_description
1 polymer ?
#
loop_
_entity_poly.entity_id
_entity_poly.type
_entity_poly.pdbx_seq_one_letter_code
_entity_poly.pdbx_strand_id
1 'polypeptide(L)'
;PADKIRRYKYNAVIDGDAYRRLQDNIITAKGIGKCVHQTRYSVTYNDGYFVSSAIFTDVPHDHPIVAEEIFGPILFVFFAESLDVAIDMAGVYPHITSGIYSLLESEIDQFVSGMMRRGSGNIYVNRAITGSMVGRNPFGGRRKSGSGLKTGIPERLNFFLDEVTVTRNYLSQGILVRDKKD
;
A
#
# COMPACT_ATOMS: atom_id res chain seq x y z
N PRO A 1 28.78 -12.91 -12.24
CA PRO A 1 27.91 -12.26 -11.22
C PRO A 1 26.43 -12.21 -11.61
N ALA A 2 26.13 -11.80 -12.85
CA ALA A 2 24.76 -11.79 -13.39
C ALA A 2 24.10 -13.18 -13.48
N ASP A 3 24.91 -14.24 -13.63
CA ASP A 3 24.41 -15.61 -13.85
C ASP A 3 23.88 -16.24 -12.55
N LYS A 4 24.34 -15.76 -11.38
CA LYS A 4 23.81 -16.18 -10.06
C LYS A 4 22.48 -15.49 -9.72
N ILE A 5 22.24 -14.28 -10.25
CA ILE A 5 21.03 -13.48 -9.98
C ILE A 5 19.78 -14.12 -10.62
N ARG A 6 19.94 -14.83 -11.74
CA ARG A 6 18.84 -15.56 -12.41
C ARG A 6 18.26 -16.73 -11.60
N ARG A 7 18.84 -17.11 -10.44
CA ARG A 7 18.34 -18.22 -9.61
C ARG A 7 17.21 -17.83 -8.64
N TYR A 8 16.98 -16.55 -8.39
CA TYR A 8 16.05 -16.13 -7.34
C TYR A 8 14.93 -15.25 -7.91
N LYS A 9 13.69 -15.50 -7.46
CA LYS A 9 12.51 -14.71 -7.86
C LYS A 9 12.57 -13.25 -7.37
N TYR A 10 13.29 -13.01 -6.28
CA TYR A 10 13.48 -11.70 -5.66
C TYR A 10 14.95 -11.51 -5.25
N ASN A 11 15.43 -10.26 -5.26
CA ASN A 11 16.82 -9.87 -4.97
C ASN A 11 16.99 -9.37 -3.53
N ALA A 12 18.23 -8.97 -3.19
CA ALA A 12 18.58 -8.34 -1.92
C ALA A 12 17.75 -7.08 -1.64
N VAL A 13 17.62 -6.74 -0.35
CA VAL A 13 17.02 -5.48 0.08
C VAL A 13 17.98 -4.30 -0.16
N ILE A 14 17.48 -3.08 0.00
CA ILE A 14 18.13 -1.87 -0.49
C ILE A 14 19.49 -1.57 0.14
N ASP A 15 19.66 -1.83 1.45
CA ASP A 15 20.87 -1.52 2.20
C ASP A 15 21.06 -2.39 3.46
N GLY A 16 22.16 -2.15 4.17
CA GLY A 16 22.52 -2.88 5.38
C GLY A 16 21.65 -2.58 6.60
N ASP A 17 21.03 -1.40 6.67
CA ASP A 17 20.13 -1.03 7.77
C ASP A 17 18.78 -1.75 7.62
N ALA A 18 18.24 -1.79 6.40
CA ALA A 18 17.09 -2.60 6.05
C ALA A 18 17.35 -4.08 6.35
N TYR A 19 18.53 -4.60 5.98
CA TYR A 19 18.92 -5.97 6.29
C TYR A 19 18.89 -6.25 7.80
N ARG A 20 19.58 -5.44 8.61
CA ARG A 20 19.65 -5.64 10.08
C ARG A 20 18.26 -5.60 10.71
N ARG A 21 17.48 -4.57 10.42
CA ARG A 21 16.11 -4.42 10.92
C ARG A 21 15.23 -5.62 10.57
N LEU A 22 15.34 -6.14 9.34
CA LEU A 22 14.57 -7.30 8.91
C LEU A 22 15.02 -8.60 9.58
N GLN A 23 16.32 -8.78 9.84
CA GLN A 23 16.81 -9.91 10.63
C GLN A 23 16.27 -9.86 12.06
N ASP A 24 16.28 -8.69 12.69
CA ASP A 24 15.75 -8.47 14.04
C ASP A 24 14.24 -8.75 14.11
N ASN A 25 13.49 -8.35 13.08
CA ASN A 25 12.07 -8.65 12.95
C ASN A 25 11.81 -10.16 12.82
N ILE A 26 12.62 -10.90 12.06
CA ILE A 26 12.54 -12.37 11.97
C ILE A 26 12.83 -13.01 13.32
N ILE A 27 13.86 -12.56 14.04
CA ILE A 27 14.22 -13.08 15.37
C ILE A 27 13.08 -12.83 16.35
N THR A 28 12.54 -11.61 16.37
CA THR A 28 11.40 -11.22 17.21
C THR A 28 10.19 -12.10 16.92
N ALA A 29 9.81 -12.22 15.64
CA ALA A 29 8.66 -13.02 15.22
C ALA A 29 8.80 -14.52 15.57
N LYS A 30 10.03 -15.07 15.55
CA LYS A 30 10.30 -16.43 16.03
C LYS A 30 10.14 -16.60 17.53
N GLY A 31 10.39 -15.54 18.31
CA GLY A 31 10.26 -15.55 19.76
C GLY A 31 8.81 -15.50 20.24
N ILE A 32 7.92 -14.90 19.45
CA ILE A 32 6.52 -14.63 19.85
C ILE A 32 5.47 -15.37 19.03
N GLY A 33 5.87 -16.09 17.99
CA GLY A 33 4.96 -16.80 17.10
C GLY A 33 5.61 -18.00 16.44
N LYS A 34 4.89 -18.63 15.53
CA LYS A 34 5.30 -19.86 14.85
C LYS A 34 5.74 -19.57 13.43
N CYS A 35 7.00 -19.86 13.12
CA CYS A 35 7.52 -19.80 11.76
C CYS A 35 7.03 -21.01 10.95
N VAL A 36 6.06 -20.81 10.03
CA VAL A 36 5.51 -21.89 9.20
C VAL A 36 6.28 -22.08 7.89
N HIS A 37 6.95 -21.04 7.41
CA HIS A 37 7.83 -21.12 6.25
C HIS A 37 8.96 -20.10 6.36
N GLN A 38 10.18 -20.51 6.02
CA GLN A 38 11.31 -19.59 5.84
C GLN A 38 12.19 -20.10 4.71
N THR A 39 12.44 -19.26 3.71
CA THR A 39 13.35 -19.65 2.62
C THR A 39 14.79 -19.70 3.11
N ARG A 40 15.54 -20.65 2.57
CA ARG A 40 16.98 -20.77 2.81
C ARG A 40 17.71 -20.12 1.65
N TYR A 41 18.51 -19.11 1.95
CA TYR A 41 19.46 -18.55 1.01
C TYR A 41 20.83 -19.16 1.29
N SER A 42 21.50 -19.59 0.23
CA SER A 42 22.90 -20.04 0.27
C SER A 42 23.88 -18.88 -0.03
N VAL A 43 23.41 -17.63 0.07
CA VAL A 43 24.22 -16.44 -0.22
C VAL A 43 24.71 -15.82 1.07
N THR A 44 25.98 -15.41 1.08
CA THR A 44 26.62 -14.78 2.24
C THR A 44 26.36 -13.26 2.21
N TYR A 45 26.47 -12.59 3.36
CA TYR A 45 26.31 -11.13 3.47
C TYR A 45 27.19 -10.36 2.45
N ASN A 46 28.34 -10.92 2.07
CA ASN A 46 29.28 -10.32 1.11
C ASN A 46 28.79 -10.35 -0.35
N ASP A 47 27.75 -11.12 -0.67
CA ASP A 47 27.15 -11.19 -2.01
C ASP A 47 25.93 -10.27 -2.15
N GLY A 48 25.48 -9.63 -1.06
CA GLY A 48 24.35 -8.71 -1.01
C GLY A 48 23.50 -8.85 0.25
N TYR A 49 22.62 -7.87 0.49
CA TYR A 49 21.70 -7.81 1.63
C TYR A 49 20.49 -8.75 1.47
N PHE A 50 20.72 -10.06 1.36
CA PHE A 50 19.64 -11.04 1.16
C PHE A 50 18.92 -11.40 2.46
N VAL A 51 17.60 -11.21 2.49
CA VAL A 51 16.75 -11.55 3.64
C VAL A 51 15.82 -12.72 3.27
N SER A 52 15.81 -13.76 4.10
CA SER A 52 14.87 -14.88 4.00
C SER A 52 13.43 -14.41 4.01
N SER A 53 12.65 -14.82 3.00
CA SER A 53 11.19 -14.67 3.06
C SER A 53 10.62 -15.58 4.13
N ALA A 54 9.81 -15.04 5.03
CA ALA A 54 9.28 -15.78 6.17
C ALA A 54 7.76 -15.58 6.33
N ILE A 55 7.07 -16.64 6.71
CA ILE A 55 5.65 -16.62 7.05
C ILE A 55 5.52 -17.06 8.50
N PHE A 56 4.81 -16.27 9.29
CA PHE A 56 4.56 -16.51 10.71
C PHE A 56 3.06 -16.59 10.99
N THR A 57 2.67 -17.57 11.80
CA THR A 57 1.35 -17.69 12.43
C THR A 57 1.50 -17.47 13.94
N ASP A 58 0.38 -17.37 14.65
CA ASP A 58 0.34 -17.34 16.12
C ASP A 58 1.09 -16.17 16.77
N VAL A 59 1.46 -15.14 15.98
CA VAL A 59 1.95 -13.86 16.50
C VAL A 59 0.76 -13.13 17.14
N PRO A 60 0.87 -12.57 18.36
CA PRO A 60 -0.20 -11.76 18.94
C PRO A 60 -0.49 -10.55 18.04
N HIS A 61 -1.77 -10.36 17.65
CA HIS A 61 -2.17 -9.31 16.71
C HIS A 61 -1.93 -7.90 17.25
N ASP A 62 -1.96 -7.73 18.58
CA ASP A 62 -1.65 -6.50 19.31
C ASP A 62 -0.15 -6.26 19.51
N HIS A 63 0.72 -7.19 19.10
CA HIS A 63 2.16 -7.00 19.21
C HIS A 63 2.64 -5.86 18.29
N PRO A 64 3.53 -4.96 18.76
CA PRO A 64 3.97 -3.78 17.99
C PRO A 64 4.49 -4.09 16.58
N ILE A 65 5.17 -5.22 16.38
CA ILE A 65 5.69 -5.66 15.08
C ILE A 65 4.60 -5.80 13.99
N VAL A 66 3.35 -6.05 14.38
CA VAL A 66 2.20 -6.19 13.46
C VAL A 66 1.71 -4.81 13.01
N ALA A 67 1.86 -3.80 13.86
CA ALA A 67 1.45 -2.43 13.59
C ALA A 67 2.47 -1.64 12.74
N GLU A 68 3.71 -2.11 12.69
CA GLU A 68 4.83 -1.46 12.03
C GLU A 68 4.98 -1.89 10.57
N GLU A 69 5.34 -0.94 9.71
CA GLU A 69 5.62 -1.24 8.30
C GLU A 69 7.04 -1.81 8.15
N ILE A 70 7.12 -3.10 7.85
CA ILE A 70 8.38 -3.83 7.82
C ILE A 70 9.16 -3.63 6.50
N PHE A 71 8.49 -3.36 5.37
CA PHE A 71 9.13 -3.20 4.05
C PHE A 71 10.09 -4.35 3.67
N GLY A 72 9.70 -5.59 4.00
CA GLY A 72 10.50 -6.77 3.67
C GLY A 72 9.63 -8.01 3.51
N PRO A 73 10.25 -9.16 3.18
CA PRO A 73 9.53 -10.36 2.78
C PRO A 73 9.04 -11.17 4.00
N ILE A 74 8.41 -10.51 4.98
CA ILE A 74 7.87 -11.12 6.19
C ILE A 74 6.34 -10.99 6.15
N LEU A 75 5.64 -12.12 6.26
CA LEU A 75 4.18 -12.17 6.24
C LEU A 75 3.67 -12.73 7.58
N PHE A 76 2.78 -11.98 8.23
CA PHE A 76 2.00 -12.47 9.36
C PHE A 76 0.63 -12.95 8.87
N VAL A 77 0.22 -14.13 9.34
CA VAL A 77 -1.06 -14.73 9.01
C VAL A 77 -1.88 -14.87 10.29
N PHE A 78 -3.06 -14.26 10.29
CA PHE A 78 -4.00 -14.29 11.39
C PHE A 78 -5.27 -15.05 10.99
N PHE A 79 -5.87 -15.73 11.94
CA PHE A 79 -7.18 -16.34 11.79
C PHE A 79 -8.23 -15.40 12.36
N ALA A 80 -9.33 -15.23 11.63
CA ALA A 80 -10.51 -14.50 12.08
C ALA A 80 -11.73 -15.43 11.99
N GLU A 81 -12.54 -15.43 13.03
CA GLU A 81 -13.74 -16.27 13.13
C GLU A 81 -14.90 -15.79 12.25
N SER A 82 -14.86 -14.53 11.82
CA SER A 82 -15.86 -13.94 10.93
C SER A 82 -15.24 -12.83 10.07
N LEU A 83 -15.95 -12.43 9.03
CA LEU A 83 -15.52 -11.33 8.16
C LEU A 83 -15.47 -9.99 8.91
N ASP A 84 -16.38 -9.73 9.85
CA ASP A 84 -16.36 -8.52 10.67
C ASP A 84 -15.09 -8.44 11.52
N VAL A 85 -14.72 -9.55 12.17
CA VAL A 85 -13.48 -9.63 12.95
C VAL A 85 -12.27 -9.42 12.03
N ALA A 86 -12.27 -10.01 10.83
CA ALA A 86 -11.19 -9.83 9.86
C ALA A 86 -11.03 -8.36 9.42
N ILE A 87 -12.14 -7.66 9.15
CA ILE A 87 -12.15 -6.24 8.80
C ILE A 87 -11.60 -5.39 9.94
N ASP A 88 -11.98 -5.69 11.17
CA ASP A 88 -11.51 -4.96 12.35
C ASP A 88 -10.02 -5.18 12.59
N MET A 89 -9.54 -6.42 12.49
CA MET A 89 -8.13 -6.76 12.59
C MET A 89 -7.28 -6.11 11.48
N ALA A 90 -7.77 -6.10 10.24
CA ALA A 90 -7.07 -5.47 9.12
C ALA A 90 -7.08 -3.93 9.20
N GLY A 91 -8.15 -3.37 9.79
CA GLY A 91 -8.41 -1.93 9.78
C GLY A 91 -7.85 -1.14 10.96
N VAL A 92 -7.34 -1.81 12.00
CA VAL A 92 -6.87 -1.14 13.24
C VAL A 92 -5.55 -0.38 13.02
N TYR A 93 -4.65 -0.92 12.19
CA TYR A 93 -3.35 -0.33 11.93
C TYR A 93 -3.35 0.54 10.68
N PRO A 94 -2.43 1.51 10.57
CA PRO A 94 -2.21 2.25 9.33
C PRO A 94 -1.96 1.34 8.14
N HIS A 95 -2.71 1.55 7.06
CA HIS A 95 -2.53 0.84 5.80
C HIS A 95 -2.91 1.76 4.64
N ILE A 96 -2.52 1.36 3.43
CA ILE A 96 -2.86 2.07 2.19
C ILE A 96 -3.71 1.21 1.25
N THR A 97 -3.37 -0.08 1.15
CA THR A 97 -4.09 -1.04 0.32
C THR A 97 -4.71 -2.14 1.17
N SER A 98 -5.83 -2.67 0.69
CA SER A 98 -6.47 -3.86 1.24
C SER A 98 -7.09 -4.68 0.13
N GLY A 99 -7.36 -5.95 0.38
CA GLY A 99 -8.06 -6.76 -0.60
C GLY A 99 -8.71 -8.00 -0.01
N ILE A 100 -9.69 -8.51 -0.75
CA ILE A 100 -10.46 -9.69 -0.41
C ILE A 100 -10.45 -10.66 -1.58
N TYR A 101 -10.38 -11.95 -1.27
CA TYR A 101 -10.68 -13.02 -2.21
C TYR A 101 -11.99 -13.68 -1.78
N SER A 102 -13.07 -13.41 -2.50
CA SER A 102 -14.40 -13.98 -2.27
C SER A 102 -15.20 -13.99 -3.57
N LEU A 103 -16.15 -14.91 -3.70
CA LEU A 103 -17.12 -14.97 -4.78
C LEU A 103 -18.53 -14.55 -4.34
N LEU A 104 -18.70 -14.22 -3.06
CA LEU A 104 -19.98 -13.78 -2.50
C LEU A 104 -20.04 -12.25 -2.50
N GLU A 105 -20.94 -11.68 -3.30
CA GLU A 105 -21.11 -10.22 -3.40
C GLU A 105 -21.40 -9.57 -2.04
N SER A 106 -22.16 -10.24 -1.17
CA SER A 106 -22.42 -9.75 0.19
C SER A 106 -21.15 -9.59 1.02
N GLU A 107 -20.18 -10.51 0.90
CA GLU A 107 -18.90 -10.42 1.61
C GLU A 107 -18.01 -9.33 1.00
N ILE A 108 -18.01 -9.22 -0.33
CA ILE A 108 -17.28 -8.19 -1.05
C ILE A 108 -17.78 -6.81 -0.63
N ASP A 109 -19.10 -6.57 -0.64
CA ASP A 109 -19.71 -5.30 -0.26
C ASP A 109 -19.45 -4.96 1.22
N GLN A 110 -19.54 -5.95 2.11
CA GLN A 110 -19.24 -5.79 3.53
C GLN A 110 -17.77 -5.40 3.74
N PHE A 111 -16.84 -6.09 3.07
CA PHE A 111 -15.41 -5.80 3.13
C PHE A 111 -15.06 -4.43 2.57
N VAL A 112 -15.57 -4.10 1.38
CA VAL A 112 -15.34 -2.80 0.73
C VAL A 112 -15.82 -1.68 1.64
N SER A 113 -17.05 -1.78 2.14
CA SER A 113 -17.64 -0.79 3.04
C SER A 113 -16.85 -0.68 4.34
N GLY A 114 -16.43 -1.81 4.91
CA GLY A 114 -15.60 -1.86 6.11
C GLY A 114 -14.27 -1.16 5.94
N MET A 115 -13.51 -1.54 4.92
CA MET A 115 -12.18 -1.00 4.65
C MET A 115 -12.21 0.48 4.23
N MET A 116 -13.28 0.92 3.53
CA MET A 116 -13.50 2.34 3.26
C MET A 116 -13.62 3.15 4.56
N ARG A 117 -14.39 2.68 5.55
CA ARG A 117 -14.50 3.33 6.87
C ARG A 117 -13.18 3.30 7.63
N ARG A 118 -12.37 2.26 7.43
CA ARG A 118 -11.04 2.09 8.03
C ARG A 118 -9.93 2.87 7.30
N GLY A 119 -10.24 3.54 6.20
CA GLY A 119 -9.34 4.48 5.53
C GLY A 119 -8.45 3.87 4.45
N SER A 120 -8.75 2.66 3.96
CA SER A 120 -8.09 2.10 2.79
C SER A 120 -8.17 3.06 1.62
N GLY A 121 -7.01 3.34 1.03
CA GLY A 121 -6.92 4.13 -0.19
C GLY A 121 -7.31 3.32 -1.42
N ASN A 122 -6.83 2.09 -1.52
CA ASN A 122 -7.06 1.21 -2.65
C ASN A 122 -7.55 -0.16 -2.16
N ILE A 123 -8.74 -0.54 -2.59
CA ILE A 123 -9.37 -1.83 -2.23
C ILE A 123 -9.40 -2.69 -3.50
N TYR A 124 -8.95 -3.93 -3.40
CA TYR A 124 -8.89 -4.86 -4.52
C TYR A 124 -9.71 -6.13 -4.23
N VAL A 125 -10.43 -6.61 -5.24
CA VAL A 125 -11.24 -7.83 -5.15
C VAL A 125 -10.64 -8.88 -6.08
N ASN A 126 -10.42 -10.09 -5.57
CA ASN A 126 -9.95 -11.26 -6.31
C ASN A 126 -8.63 -11.05 -7.09
N ARG A 127 -7.74 -10.23 -6.54
CA ARG A 127 -6.37 -10.01 -7.05
C ARG A 127 -5.42 -9.52 -5.97
N ALA A 128 -4.13 -9.53 -6.29
CA ALA A 128 -3.10 -8.95 -5.44
C ALA A 128 -3.29 -7.44 -5.26
N ILE A 129 -2.89 -6.94 -4.08
CA ILE A 129 -3.07 -5.55 -3.62
C ILE A 129 -1.93 -4.61 -4.02
N THR A 130 -1.00 -5.08 -4.85
CA THR A 130 0.11 -4.30 -5.42
C THR A 130 -0.09 -4.11 -6.92
N GLY A 131 0.78 -3.32 -7.55
CA GLY A 131 0.77 -3.14 -9.01
C GLY A 131 -0.37 -2.25 -9.50
N SER A 132 -0.61 -1.13 -8.81
CA SER A 132 -1.47 -0.06 -9.31
C SER A 132 -0.91 0.52 -10.60
N MET A 133 -1.79 0.76 -11.58
CA MET A 133 -1.41 1.34 -12.86
C MET A 133 -1.96 2.76 -13.01
N VAL A 134 -1.14 3.66 -13.54
CA VAL A 134 -1.54 5.02 -13.91
C VAL A 134 -2.73 4.98 -14.87
N GLY A 135 -3.71 5.86 -14.65
CA GLY A 135 -4.95 5.93 -15.42
C GLY A 135 -5.95 4.79 -15.18
N ARG A 136 -5.61 3.77 -14.36
CA ARG A 136 -6.50 2.65 -14.04
C ARG A 136 -6.83 2.55 -12.57
N ASN A 137 -5.81 2.64 -11.71
CA ASN A 137 -5.95 2.48 -10.27
C ASN A 137 -5.24 3.64 -9.57
N PRO A 138 -5.89 4.81 -9.45
CA PRO A 138 -5.30 5.98 -8.81
C PRO A 138 -4.85 5.63 -7.39
N PHE A 139 -3.60 5.91 -7.05
CA PHE A 139 -2.98 5.36 -5.84
C PHE A 139 -2.77 6.42 -4.77
N GLY A 140 -3.03 6.08 -3.51
CA GLY A 140 -2.87 6.99 -2.38
C GLY A 140 -3.86 6.67 -1.26
N GLY A 141 -3.45 6.93 -0.01
CA GLY A 141 -4.23 6.64 1.19
C GLY A 141 -4.48 7.87 2.06
N ARG A 142 -5.26 7.68 3.13
CA ARG A 142 -5.58 8.70 4.15
C ARG A 142 -4.94 8.31 5.49
N ARG A 143 -5.15 9.12 6.54
CA ARG A 143 -4.61 8.87 7.89
C ARG A 143 -3.07 8.87 7.84
N LYS A 144 -2.41 7.95 8.54
CA LYS A 144 -0.95 7.85 8.53
C LYS A 144 -0.36 7.38 7.18
N SER A 145 -1.17 6.96 6.20
CA SER A 145 -0.69 6.58 4.87
C SER A 145 -0.70 7.73 3.85
N GLY A 146 -1.21 8.91 4.21
CA GLY A 146 -1.11 10.11 3.37
C GLY A 146 -2.25 11.12 3.54
N SER A 147 -2.22 12.15 2.69
CA SER A 147 -3.18 13.26 2.69
C SER A 147 -4.52 12.95 2.00
N GLY A 148 -4.72 11.71 1.53
CA GLY A 148 -5.89 11.31 0.74
C GLY A 148 -5.82 11.67 -0.74
N LEU A 149 -4.77 12.34 -1.19
CA LEU A 149 -4.54 12.65 -2.60
C LEU A 149 -4.17 11.39 -3.38
N LYS A 150 -4.66 11.31 -4.62
CA LYS A 150 -4.43 10.17 -5.52
C LYS A 150 -3.45 10.55 -6.63
N THR A 151 -2.42 9.75 -6.83
CA THR A 151 -1.51 9.87 -7.97
C THR A 151 -1.97 9.03 -9.15
N GLY A 152 -1.47 9.36 -10.35
CA GLY A 152 -1.76 8.62 -11.57
C GLY A 152 -3.08 9.00 -12.25
N ILE A 153 -3.64 10.17 -11.94
CA ILE A 153 -4.83 10.75 -12.59
C ILE A 153 -4.64 12.23 -12.92
N PRO A 154 -5.32 12.76 -13.95
CA PRO A 154 -5.20 14.17 -14.34
C PRO A 154 -5.55 15.16 -13.22
N GLU A 155 -6.55 14.86 -12.39
CA GLU A 155 -7.02 15.71 -11.29
C GLU A 155 -5.92 15.98 -10.25
N ARG A 156 -4.89 15.11 -10.18
CA ARG A 156 -3.74 15.33 -9.31
C ARG A 156 -2.97 16.60 -9.65
N LEU A 157 -3.01 17.04 -10.91
CA LEU A 157 -2.32 18.24 -11.40
C LEU A 157 -2.86 19.51 -10.76
N ASN A 158 -4.17 19.60 -10.49
CA ASN A 158 -4.80 20.79 -9.91
C ASN A 158 -4.20 21.18 -8.55
N PHE A 159 -3.64 20.22 -7.82
CA PHE A 159 -2.95 20.51 -6.56
C PHE A 159 -1.62 21.27 -6.72
N PHE A 160 -1.03 21.26 -7.92
CA PHE A 160 0.23 21.93 -8.23
C PHE A 160 0.03 23.21 -9.04
N LEU A 161 -1.22 23.61 -9.28
CA LEU A 161 -1.59 24.76 -10.10
C LEU A 161 -2.30 25.80 -9.23
N ASP A 162 -2.12 27.07 -9.58
CA ASP A 162 -2.91 28.16 -9.04
C ASP A 162 -4.08 28.45 -9.99
N GLU A 163 -5.31 28.39 -9.48
CA GLU A 163 -6.50 28.76 -10.24
C GLU A 163 -6.70 30.27 -10.25
N VAL A 164 -6.73 30.87 -11.43
CA VAL A 164 -6.97 32.31 -11.62
C VAL A 164 -8.18 32.52 -12.53
N THR A 165 -9.21 33.20 -12.00
CA THR A 165 -10.38 33.61 -12.79
C THR A 165 -10.24 35.08 -13.19
N VAL A 166 -10.40 35.38 -14.49
CA VAL A 166 -10.43 36.75 -15.01
C VAL A 166 -11.78 37.02 -15.65
N THR A 167 -12.60 37.85 -15.00
CA THR A 167 -13.88 38.31 -15.55
C THR A 167 -13.71 39.69 -16.16
N ARG A 168 -14.07 39.82 -17.44
CA ARG A 168 -14.10 41.11 -18.13
C ARG A 168 -15.51 41.41 -18.61
N ASN A 169 -16.13 42.43 -18.03
CA ASN A 169 -17.40 42.97 -18.53
C ASN A 169 -17.11 44.03 -19.60
N TYR A 170 -17.55 43.76 -20.82
CA TYR A 170 -17.39 44.66 -21.96
C TYR A 170 -18.66 45.48 -22.25
N LEU A 171 -19.71 45.34 -21.44
CA LEU A 171 -20.93 46.12 -21.62
C LEU A 171 -20.73 47.52 -21.04
N SER A 172 -20.84 48.53 -21.90
CA SER A 172 -20.89 49.94 -21.50
C SER A 172 -22.10 50.58 -22.16
N GLN A 173 -22.97 51.23 -21.36
CA GLN A 173 -24.19 51.89 -21.84
C GLN A 173 -25.09 51.05 -22.78
N GLY A 174 -25.21 49.74 -22.52
CA GLY A 174 -26.03 48.84 -23.33
C GLY A 174 -25.40 48.37 -24.64
N ILE A 175 -24.13 48.72 -24.90
CA ILE A 175 -23.39 48.31 -26.10
C ILE A 175 -22.16 47.49 -25.69
N LEU A 176 -21.87 46.41 -26.44
CA LEU A 176 -20.66 45.62 -26.26
C LEU A 176 -19.45 46.38 -26.83
N VAL A 177 -18.55 46.82 -25.96
CA VAL A 177 -17.31 47.53 -26.33
C VAL A 177 -16.13 46.57 -26.19
N ARG A 178 -15.65 46.05 -27.32
CA ARG A 178 -14.44 45.22 -27.39
C ARG A 178 -13.55 45.74 -28.51
N ASP A 179 -12.24 45.73 -28.29
CA ASP A 179 -11.28 45.95 -29.38
C ASP A 179 -11.51 44.91 -30.47
N LYS A 180 -11.85 45.38 -31.68
CA LYS A 180 -11.81 44.55 -32.89
C LYS A 180 -10.34 44.28 -33.18
N LYS A 181 -9.89 43.04 -32.96
CA LYS A 181 -8.75 42.52 -33.70
C LYS A 181 -9.29 41.99 -35.02
N ASP A 182 -8.77 42.54 -36.12
CA ASP A 182 -8.95 42.03 -37.48
C ASP A 182 -8.61 40.54 -37.59
#